data_AF-A0A554LHS7-F1
#
_entry.id   AF-A0A554LHS7-F1
#
_cell.length_a   1.000
_cell.length_b   1.000
_cell.length_c   1.000
_cell.angle_alpha   90.00
_cell.angle_beta   90.00
_cell.angle_gamma   90.00
#
_symmetry.space_group_name_H-M   'P 1'
#
loop_
_entity.id
_entity.type
_entity.pdbx_description
1 polymer ?
#
loop_
_entity_poly.entity_id
_entity_poly.type
_entity_poly.pdbx_seq_one_letter_code
_entity_poly.pdbx_strand_id
1 'polypeptide(L)'
;MKTIKIREKSQFGDLGRQARKIGWYMLAFGGIFFLIGASIFYSSLRTFGALGLLPSLIGAIIAIPGIGIFVWGLRIIKTIK
;
A
#
# COMPACT_ATOMS: atom_id res chain seq x y z
N MET A 1 -7.62 12.75 41.05
CA MET A 1 -7.88 12.33 39.66
C MET A 1 -6.74 12.87 38.79
N LYS A 2 -5.71 12.05 38.51
CA LYS A 2 -4.56 12.49 37.69
C LYS A 2 -4.97 12.48 36.23
N THR A 3 -5.27 13.65 35.68
CA THR A 3 -5.50 13.84 34.25
C THR A 3 -4.19 13.53 33.53
N ILE A 4 -4.12 12.34 32.94
CA ILE A 4 -3.02 11.92 32.09
C ILE A 4 -3.00 12.91 30.91
N LYS A 5 -2.08 13.88 30.94
CA LYS A 5 -1.74 14.68 29.76
C LYS A 5 -1.04 13.73 28.79
N ILE A 6 -1.84 13.04 27.97
CA ILE A 6 -1.36 12.25 26.84
C ILE A 6 -0.52 13.21 26.00
N ARG A 7 0.77 12.91 25.86
CA ARG A 7 1.64 13.58 24.88
C ARG A 7 1.17 13.15 23.49
N GLU A 8 0.05 13.69 23.00
CA GLU A 8 -0.55 13.30 21.73
C GLU A 8 0.41 13.47 20.54
N LYS A 9 1.33 14.45 20.60
CA LYS A 9 2.24 14.76 19.50
C LYS A 9 3.18 13.61 19.09
N SER A 10 3.53 12.68 19.99
CA SER A 10 4.40 11.54 19.62
C SER A 10 3.61 10.37 19.02
N GLN A 11 2.41 10.07 19.54
CA GLN A 11 1.62 8.92 19.08
C GLN A 11 1.05 9.11 17.67
N PHE A 12 0.59 10.31 17.32
CA PHE A 12 0.08 10.57 15.96
C PHE A 12 1.21 10.56 14.90
N GLY A 13 2.43 10.96 15.28
CA GLY A 13 3.61 10.85 14.42
C GLY A 13 4.03 9.39 14.19
N ASP A 14 3.92 8.53 15.21
CA ASP A 14 4.16 7.10 15.11
C ASP A 14 3.10 6.38 14.27
N LEU A 15 1.83 6.75 14.42
CA LEU A 15 0.73 6.24 13.58
C LEU A 15 0.94 6.60 12.10
N GLY A 16 1.32 7.84 11.80
CA GLY A 16 1.64 8.26 10.44
C GLY A 16 2.84 7.51 9.84
N ARG A 17 3.86 7.20 10.66
CA ARG A 17 5.03 6.40 10.22
C ARG A 17 4.66 4.95 9.95
N GLN A 18 3.83 4.35 10.80
CA GLN A 18 3.32 2.99 10.61
C GLN A 18 2.41 2.90 9.38
N ALA A 19 1.46 3.83 9.21
CA ALA A 19 0.61 3.90 8.03
C ALA A 19 1.44 4.00 6.75
N ARG A 20 2.50 4.80 6.75
CA ARG A 20 3.43 4.90 5.62
C ARG A 20 4.15 3.58 5.34
N LYS A 21 4.59 2.88 6.39
CA LYS A 21 5.27 1.58 6.27
C LYS A 21 4.31 0.52 5.70
N ILE A 22 3.07 0.48 6.19
CA ILE A 22 2.00 -0.41 5.69
C ILE A 22 1.67 -0.09 4.22
N GLY A 23 1.48 1.18 3.88
CA GLY A 23 1.23 1.61 2.51
C GLY A 23 2.35 1.22 1.54
N TRP A 24 3.62 1.31 1.97
CA TRP A 24 4.76 0.82 1.20
C TRP A 24 4.73 -0.70 0.99
N TYR A 25 4.39 -1.47 2.02
CA TYR A 25 4.27 -2.92 1.88
C TYR A 25 3.13 -3.30 0.93
N MET A 26 1.98 -2.64 1.01
CA MET A 26 0.85 -2.89 0.09
C MET A 26 1.21 -2.51 -1.35
N LEU A 27 1.94 -1.42 -1.57
CA LEU A 27 2.47 -1.04 -2.88
C LEU A 27 3.46 -2.06 -3.43
N ALA A 28 4.40 -2.52 -2.61
CA ALA A 28 5.39 -3.51 -3.01
C ALA A 28 4.75 -4.86 -3.35
N PHE A 29 3.87 -5.37 -2.48
CA PHE A 29 3.14 -6.62 -2.73
C PHE A 29 2.23 -6.50 -3.95
N GLY A 30 1.44 -5.43 -4.04
CA GLY A 30 0.57 -5.19 -5.20
C GLY A 30 1.35 -5.08 -6.51
N GLY A 31 2.51 -4.40 -6.49
CA GLY A 31 3.41 -4.30 -7.64
C GLY A 31 4.01 -5.64 -8.07
N ILE A 32 4.42 -6.49 -7.11
CA ILE A 32 4.94 -7.83 -7.41
C ILE A 32 3.87 -8.69 -8.08
N PHE A 33 2.66 -8.75 -7.52
CA PHE A 33 1.54 -9.48 -8.13
C PHE A 33 1.18 -8.94 -9.52
N PHE A 34 1.24 -7.62 -9.69
CA PHE A 34 1.02 -6.98 -10.98
C PHE A 34 2.05 -7.43 -12.03
N LEU A 35 3.34 -7.41 -11.68
CA LEU A 35 4.44 -7.82 -12.57
C LEU A 35 4.41 -9.31 -12.88
N ILE A 36 4.07 -10.16 -11.91
CA ILE A 36 3.88 -11.61 -12.12
C ILE A 36 2.74 -11.83 -13.12
N GLY A 37 1.58 -11.18 -12.92
CA GLY A 37 0.46 -11.26 -13.85
C GLY A 37 0.81 -10.78 -15.26
N ALA A 38 1.50 -9.64 -15.37
CA ALA A 38 1.96 -9.09 -16.65
C ALA A 38 2.97 -10.03 -17.34
N SER A 39 3.88 -10.66 -16.59
CA SER A 39 4.87 -11.60 -17.12
C SER A 39 4.22 -12.88 -17.64
N ILE A 40 3.24 -13.42 -16.90
CA ILE A 40 2.44 -14.56 -17.34
C ILE A 40 1.62 -14.20 -18.57
N PHE A 41 0.99 -13.02 -18.60
CA PHE A 41 0.24 -12.53 -19.75
C PHE A 41 1.12 -12.48 -21.00
N TYR A 42 2.32 -11.89 -20.89
CA TYR A 42 3.26 -11.74 -22.00
C TYR A 42 3.79 -13.09 -22.49
N SER A 43 4.12 -14.03 -21.60
CA SER A 43 4.60 -15.36 -22.01
C SER A 43 3.49 -16.27 -22.55
N SER A 44 2.25 -16.10 -22.07
CA SER A 44 1.11 -16.96 -22.38
C SER A 44 0.24 -16.43 -23.53
N LEU A 45 0.69 -15.39 -24.24
CA LEU A 45 -0.05 -14.71 -25.30
C LEU A 45 -0.56 -15.65 -26.41
N ARG A 46 0.05 -16.83 -26.58
CA ARG A 46 -0.35 -17.85 -27.57
C ARG A 46 -1.37 -18.88 -27.09
N THR A 47 -1.64 -19.02 -25.79
CA THR A 47 -2.44 -20.16 -25.31
C THR A 47 -3.38 -19.84 -24.13
N PHE A 48 -3.03 -18.88 -23.27
CA PHE A 48 -3.79 -18.58 -22.04
C PHE A 48 -3.70 -17.10 -21.63
N GLY A 49 -3.66 -16.17 -22.60
CA GLY A 49 -3.53 -14.74 -22.32
C GLY A 49 -4.51 -14.20 -21.26
N ALA A 50 -5.74 -14.73 -21.19
CA ALA A 50 -6.72 -14.30 -20.19
C ALA A 50 -6.33 -14.65 -18.73
N LEU A 51 -5.56 -15.72 -18.49
CA LEU A 51 -5.19 -16.13 -17.12
C LEU A 51 -4.14 -15.22 -16.48
N GLY A 52 -3.28 -14.57 -17.28
CA GLY A 52 -2.31 -13.59 -16.79
C GLY A 52 -2.94 -12.26 -16.33
N LEU A 53 -4.18 -11.98 -16.75
CA LEU A 53 -4.90 -10.77 -16.34
C LEU A 53 -5.36 -10.85 -14.88
N LEU A 54 -5.65 -12.05 -14.35
CA LEU A 54 -6.15 -12.22 -12.99
C LEU A 54 -5.13 -11.82 -11.91
N PRO A 55 -3.87 -12.32 -11.90
CA PRO A 55 -2.87 -11.86 -10.94
C PRO A 55 -2.55 -10.36 -11.09
N SER A 56 -2.61 -9.85 -12.33
CA SER A 56 -2.38 -8.44 -12.61
C SER A 56 -3.44 -7.54 -11.97
N LEU A 57 -4.72 -7.88 -12.14
CA LEU A 57 -5.85 -7.21 -11.51
C LEU A 57 -5.78 -7.27 -9.98
N ILE A 58 -5.45 -8.42 -9.40
CA ILE A 58 -5.28 -8.56 -7.95
C ILE A 58 -4.17 -7.63 -7.45
N GLY A 59 -3.05 -7.57 -8.16
CA GLY A 59 -1.95 -6.65 -7.85
C GLY A 59 -2.38 -5.19 -7.86
N ALA A 60 -3.15 -4.76 -8.87
CA ALA A 60 -3.68 -3.41 -8.96
C ALA A 60 -4.67 -3.08 -7.82
N ILE A 61 -5.57 -4.01 -7.48
CA ILE A 61 -6.56 -3.84 -6.39
C ILE A 61 -5.87 -3.67 -5.03
N ILE A 62 -4.71 -4.32 -4.82
CA ILE A 62 -3.93 -4.17 -3.58
C ILE A 62 -3.09 -2.88 -3.58
N ALA A 63 -2.53 -2.51 -4.74
CA ALA A 63 -1.67 -1.35 -4.87
C ALA A 63 -2.43 -0.01 -4.70
N ILE A 64 -3.64 0.11 -5.25
CA ILE A 64 -4.44 1.35 -5.22
C ILE A 64 -4.77 1.80 -3.77
N PRO A 65 -5.30 0.94 -2.88
CA PRO A 65 -5.47 1.25 -1.46
C PRO A 65 -4.15 1.56 -0.75
N GLY A 66 -3.07 0.86 -1.13
CA GLY A 66 -1.72 1.10 -0.60
C GLY A 66 -1.24 2.54 -0.82
N ILE A 67 -1.51 3.11 -2.01
CA ILE A 67 -1.22 4.52 -2.32
C ILE A 67 -2.01 5.45 -1.39
N GLY A 68 -3.31 5.18 -1.20
CA GLY A 68 -4.18 5.99 -0.34
C GLY A 68 -3.67 6.06 1.10
N ILE A 69 -3.32 4.91 1.68
CA ILE A 69 -2.79 4.81 3.05
C ILE A 69 -1.42 5.50 3.18
N PHE A 70 -0.57 5.34 2.17
CA PHE A 70 0.75 5.99 2.12
C PHE A 70 0.65 7.52 2.09
N VAL A 71 -0.19 8.07 1.20
CA VAL A 71 -0.41 9.52 1.06
C VAL A 71 -1.08 10.10 2.31
N TRP A 72 -2.03 9.37 2.90
CA TRP A 72 -2.67 9.77 4.16
C TRP A 72 -1.67 9.82 5.32
N GLY A 73 -0.81 8.81 5.46
CA GLY A 73 0.29 8.82 6.43
C GLY A 73 1.30 9.95 6.23
N LEU A 74 1.57 10.35 4.98
CA LEU A 74 2.37 11.54 4.65
C LEU A 74 1.70 12.84 5.10
N ARG A 75 0.39 13.00 4.84
CA ARG A 75 -0.38 14.17 5.26
C ARG A 75 -0.38 14.32 6.78
N ILE A 76 -0.62 13.24 7.53
CA ILE A 76 -0.61 13.27 8.99
C ILE A 76 0.74 13.75 9.55
N ILE A 77 1.85 13.18 9.07
CA ILE A 77 3.18 13.58 9.54
C ILE A 77 3.47 15.05 9.20
N LYS A 78 3.04 15.52 8.03
CA LYS A 78 3.24 16.91 7.61
C LYS A 78 2.37 17.90 8.41
N THR A 79 1.16 17.52 8.80
CA THR A 79 0.27 18.38 9.60
C THR A 79 0.74 18.52 11.06
N ILE A 80 1.47 17.53 11.59
CA ILE A 80 1.93 17.53 12.99
C ILE A 80 3.26 18.29 13.18
N LYS A 81 4.09 18.34 12.13
CA LYS A 81 5.44 18.91 12.14
C LYS A 81 5.38 20.42 11.92
#